data_AF-A0A6N8JMR7-F1
#
_entry.id   AF-A0A6N8JMR7-F1
#
_cell.length_a   1.000
_cell.length_b   1.000
_cell.length_c   1.000
_cell.angle_alpha   90.00
_cell.angle_beta   90.00
_cell.angle_gamma   90.00
#
_symmetry.space_group_name_H-M   'P 1'
#
loop_
_entity.id
_entity.type
_entity.pdbx_description
1 polymer ?
#
loop_
_entity_poly.entity_id
_entity_poly.type
_entity_poly.pdbx_seq_one_letter_code
_entity_poly.pdbx_strand_id
1 'polypeptide(L)'
;MDSSPDLAAIQKSYERPIEQRVQEAVDGLLSEGRKPSFYQVAHRAKVARSTLYRNAALRACVSEARARRSDELMAIAKPPGYTGDLWQIECLQADLSALQREYDRLEGQLELQWAMAERSATIYGVCLCEAAA
;
A
#
# COMPACT_ATOMS: atom_id res chain seq x y z
N MET A 1 12.28 -10.26 40.66
CA MET A 1 12.31 -10.01 39.21
C MET A 1 10.91 -9.64 38.80
N ASP A 2 10.57 -8.39 39.11
CA ASP A 2 9.28 -7.75 38.86
C ASP A 2 9.17 -7.38 37.39
N SER A 3 8.07 -7.81 36.75
CA SER A 3 7.54 -7.19 35.53
C SER A 3 6.11 -7.71 35.30
N SER A 4 5.21 -7.37 36.22
CA SER A 4 3.78 -7.36 35.90
C SER A 4 3.54 -6.23 34.90
N PRO A 5 2.94 -6.48 33.72
CA PRO A 5 2.55 -5.41 32.84
C PRO A 5 1.52 -4.54 33.57
N ASP A 6 1.75 -3.24 33.56
CA ASP A 6 1.01 -2.19 34.26
C ASP A 6 -0.48 -2.18 33.86
N LEU A 7 -1.28 -2.98 34.56
CA LEU A 7 -2.73 -3.09 34.37
C LEU A 7 -3.43 -1.74 34.59
N ALA A 8 -2.85 -0.86 35.41
CA ALA A 8 -3.39 0.47 35.67
C ALA A 8 -3.21 1.41 34.47
N ALA A 9 -2.09 1.31 33.73
CA ALA A 9 -1.91 2.03 32.47
C ALA A 9 -2.89 1.54 31.37
N ILE A 10 -3.18 0.23 31.36
CA ILE A 10 -4.16 -0.36 30.44
C ILE A 10 -5.57 0.13 30.78
N GLN A 11 -5.98 0.13 32.05
CA GLN A 11 -7.30 0.62 32.49
C GLN A 11 -7.52 2.11 32.22
N LYS A 12 -6.52 2.97 32.49
CA LYS A 12 -6.59 4.40 32.16
C LYS A 12 -6.77 4.67 30.67
N SER A 13 -6.29 3.78 29.80
CA SER A 13 -6.52 3.90 28.36
C SER A 13 -7.98 3.64 27.98
N TYR A 14 -8.76 2.88 28.75
CA TYR A 14 -10.19 2.63 28.49
C TYR A 14 -11.12 3.72 29.01
N GLU A 15 -10.66 4.59 29.91
CA GLU A 15 -11.43 5.72 30.42
C GLU A 15 -11.50 6.89 29.42
N ARG A 16 -10.54 6.98 28.48
CA ARG A 16 -10.57 8.02 27.44
C ARG A 16 -11.54 7.67 26.32
N PRO A 17 -12.27 8.65 25.77
CA PRO A 17 -13.10 8.46 24.58
C PRO A 17 -12.31 7.80 23.45
N ILE A 18 -12.95 6.86 22.75
CA ILE A 18 -12.33 6.14 21.62
C ILE A 18 -11.76 7.12 20.58
N GLU A 19 -12.47 8.23 20.35
CA GLU A 19 -12.05 9.32 19.45
C GLU A 19 -10.70 9.91 19.85
N GLN A 20 -10.51 10.21 21.14
CA GLN A 20 -9.26 10.80 21.64
C GLN A 20 -8.08 9.84 21.48
N ARG A 21 -8.27 8.55 21.74
CA ARG A 21 -7.22 7.53 21.56
C ARG A 21 -6.84 7.34 20.10
N VAL A 22 -7.82 7.41 19.21
CA VAL A 22 -7.58 7.34 17.76
C VAL A 22 -6.82 8.57 17.29
N GLN A 23 -7.19 9.77 17.78
CA GLN A 23 -6.49 11.00 17.47
C GLN A 23 -5.03 10.96 17.95
N GLU A 24 -4.78 10.58 19.21
CA GLU A 24 -3.43 10.43 19.76
C GLU A 24 -2.59 9.40 18.97
N ALA A 25 -3.21 8.29 18.52
CA ALA A 25 -2.53 7.29 17.71
C ALA A 25 -2.17 7.81 16.32
N VAL A 26 -3.03 8.62 15.71
CA VAL A 26 -2.78 9.28 14.42
C VAL A 26 -1.66 10.29 14.56
N ASP A 27 -1.74 11.18 15.56
CA ASP A 27 -0.74 12.22 15.81
C ASP A 27 0.63 11.62 16.13
N GLY A 28 0.67 10.53 16.91
CA GLY A 28 1.90 9.78 17.17
C GLY A 28 2.54 9.22 15.90
N LEU A 29 1.75 8.68 14.97
CA LEU A 29 2.27 8.18 13.68
C LEU A 29 2.78 9.33 12.80
N LEU A 30 2.09 10.47 12.79
CA LEU A 30 2.53 11.66 12.07
C LEU A 30 3.84 12.22 12.64
N SER A 31 3.98 12.28 13.97
CA SER A 31 5.22 12.73 14.63
C SER A 31 6.42 11.82 14.34
N GLU A 32 6.19 10.52 14.10
CA GLU A 32 7.21 9.57 13.67
C GLU A 32 7.51 9.67 12.16
N GLY A 33 6.85 10.57 11.45
CA GLY A 33 6.96 10.75 10.01
C GLY A 33 6.30 9.63 9.20
N ARG A 34 5.55 8.72 9.83
CA ARG A 34 4.91 7.56 9.21
C ARG A 34 3.53 7.91 8.67
N LYS A 35 3.17 7.34 7.52
CA LYS A 35 1.83 7.48 6.95
C LYS A 35 0.82 6.69 7.80
N PRO A 36 -0.23 7.31 8.38
CA PRO A 36 -1.19 6.59 9.21
C PRO A 36 -1.95 5.54 8.40
N SER A 37 -1.94 4.30 8.90
CA SER A 37 -2.76 3.21 8.34
C SER A 37 -3.81 2.75 9.35
N PHE A 38 -4.97 2.31 8.86
CA PHE A 38 -6.05 1.80 9.71
C PHE A 38 -5.60 0.66 10.64
N TYR A 39 -4.66 -0.17 10.19
CA TYR A 39 -4.11 -1.24 11.01
C TYR A 39 -3.27 -0.70 12.17
N GLN A 40 -2.33 0.20 11.88
CA GLN A 40 -1.44 0.78 12.89
C GLN A 40 -2.23 1.65 13.89
N VAL A 41 -3.17 2.46 13.39
CA VAL A 41 -4.04 3.28 14.24
C VAL A 41 -4.88 2.40 15.15
N ALA A 42 -5.54 1.37 14.62
CA ALA A 42 -6.34 0.43 15.43
C ALA A 42 -5.50 -0.25 16.52
N HIS A 43 -4.30 -0.72 16.15
CA HIS A 43 -3.39 -1.38 17.08
C HIS A 43 -2.90 -0.44 18.19
N ARG A 44 -2.53 0.79 17.84
CA ARG A 44 -1.97 1.79 18.76
C ARG A 44 -3.04 2.41 19.66
N ALA A 45 -4.23 2.68 19.10
CA ALA A 45 -5.40 3.14 19.84
C ALA A 45 -6.10 2.00 20.61
N LYS A 46 -5.66 0.74 20.49
CA LYS A 46 -6.23 -0.46 21.14
C LYS A 46 -7.73 -0.63 20.85
N VAL A 47 -8.12 -0.46 19.58
CA VAL A 47 -9.50 -0.64 19.10
C VAL A 47 -9.56 -1.64 17.95
N ALA A 48 -10.72 -2.26 17.73
CA ALA A 48 -10.90 -3.12 16.58
C ALA A 48 -10.90 -2.29 15.28
N ARG A 49 -10.29 -2.82 14.21
CA ARG A 49 -10.34 -2.19 12.88
C ARG A 49 -11.77 -1.94 12.41
N SER A 50 -12.69 -2.86 12.70
CA SER A 50 -14.11 -2.72 12.37
C SER A 50 -14.76 -1.49 13.02
N THR A 51 -14.32 -1.09 14.22
CA THR A 51 -14.80 0.13 14.89
C THR A 51 -14.43 1.38 14.09
N LEU A 52 -13.22 1.44 13.55
CA LEU A 52 -12.77 2.55 12.69
C LEU A 52 -13.58 2.62 11.39
N TYR A 53 -13.92 1.48 10.77
CA TYR A 53 -14.69 1.47 9.53
C TYR A 53 -16.18 1.78 9.73
N ARG A 54 -16.76 1.38 10.86
CA ARG A 54 -18.17 1.60 11.18
C ARG A 54 -18.46 3.04 11.59
N ASN A 55 -17.52 3.72 12.25
CA ASN A 55 -17.69 5.11 12.65
C ASN A 55 -17.13 6.05 11.56
N ALA A 56 -18.01 6.82 10.93
CA ALA A 56 -17.65 7.73 9.85
C ALA A 56 -16.65 8.82 10.28
N ALA A 57 -16.76 9.34 11.51
CA ALA A 57 -15.86 10.37 12.03
C ALA A 57 -14.44 9.82 12.26
N LEU A 58 -14.31 8.62 12.85
CA LEU A 58 -13.00 7.97 13.03
C LEU A 58 -12.36 7.63 11.68
N ARG A 59 -13.16 7.17 10.71
CA ARG A 59 -12.69 6.91 9.36
C ARG A 59 -12.20 8.18 8.68
N ALA A 60 -12.93 9.29 8.83
CA ALA A 60 -12.56 10.59 8.28
C ALA A 60 -11.23 11.08 8.89
N CYS A 61 -11.11 11.05 10.21
CA CYS A 61 -9.88 11.42 10.93
C CYS A 61 -8.63 10.71 10.37
N VAL A 62 -8.67 9.38 10.23
CA VAL A 62 -7.54 8.61 9.69
C VAL A 62 -7.28 8.94 8.22
N SER A 63 -8.33 9.12 7.43
CA SER A 63 -8.22 9.39 5.99
C SER A 63 -7.67 10.79 5.72
N GLU A 64 -8.13 11.79 6.46
CA GLU A 64 -7.64 13.17 6.38
C GLU A 64 -6.18 13.26 6.81
N ALA A 65 -5.80 12.66 7.94
CA ALA A 65 -4.41 12.62 8.37
C ALA A 65 -3.50 11.95 7.33
N ARG A 66 -4.00 10.90 6.67
CA ARG A 66 -3.30 10.21 5.58
C ARG A 66 -3.16 11.07 4.33
N ALA A 67 -4.18 11.86 4.00
CA ALA A 67 -4.17 12.81 2.89
C ALA A 67 -3.17 13.93 3.16
N ARG A 68 -3.29 14.63 4.31
CA ARG A 68 -2.36 15.69 4.73
C ARG A 68 -0.90 15.26 4.67
N ARG A 69 -0.58 14.07 5.17
CA ARG A 69 0.80 13.54 5.11
C ARG A 69 1.26 13.26 3.68
N SER A 70 0.35 12.84 2.80
CA SER A 70 0.68 12.64 1.39
C SER A 70 0.94 13.98 0.73
N ASP A 71 0.13 14.99 1.01
CA ASP A 71 0.29 16.35 0.50
C ASP A 71 1.60 16.99 0.99
N GLU A 72 1.96 16.79 2.27
CA GLU A 72 3.26 17.23 2.83
C GLU A 72 4.45 16.58 2.12
N LEU A 73 4.40 15.26 1.90
CA LEU A 73 5.48 14.55 1.20
C LEU A 73 5.59 15.02 -0.26
N MET A 74 4.46 15.28 -0.92
CA MET A 74 4.43 15.84 -2.26
C MET A 74 4.98 17.27 -2.29
N ALA A 75 4.65 18.10 -1.30
CA ALA A 75 5.19 19.45 -1.18
C ALA A 75 6.71 19.46 -0.96
N ILE A 76 7.26 18.49 -0.23
CA ILE A 76 8.72 18.34 -0.04
C ILE A 76 9.40 17.83 -1.31
N ALA A 77 8.79 16.90 -2.03
CA ALA A 77 9.33 16.36 -3.28
C ALA A 77 9.25 17.35 -4.46
N LYS A 78 8.48 18.43 -4.30
CA LYS A 78 8.22 19.42 -5.34
C LYS A 78 9.40 20.38 -5.51
N PRO A 79 9.97 20.52 -6.71
CA PRO A 79 10.92 21.58 -6.99
C PRO A 79 10.24 22.96 -6.96
N PRO A 80 10.90 24.00 -6.40
CA PRO A 80 10.33 25.34 -6.35
C PRO A 80 10.07 25.87 -7.76
N GLY A 81 8.87 26.41 -8.00
CA GLY A 81 8.48 27.05 -9.26
C GLY A 81 7.51 26.26 -10.16
N TYR A 82 7.22 25.00 -9.86
CA TYR A 82 6.19 24.25 -10.60
C TYR A 82 4.78 24.55 -10.05
N THR A 83 3.78 24.72 -10.90
CA THR A 83 2.37 24.68 -10.48
C THR A 83 1.98 23.24 -10.15
N GLY A 84 1.15 23.03 -9.12
CA GLY A 84 0.89 21.71 -8.54
C GLY A 84 0.46 20.65 -9.55
N ASP A 85 -0.33 21.05 -10.55
CA ASP A 85 -0.91 20.13 -11.51
C ASP A 85 0.10 19.63 -12.55
N LEU A 86 1.03 20.48 -13.00
CA LEU A 86 1.97 20.15 -14.09
C LEU A 86 3.01 19.12 -13.66
N TRP A 87 3.64 19.32 -12.50
CA TRP A 87 4.62 18.37 -11.95
C TRP A 87 3.97 17.01 -11.66
N GLN A 88 2.73 17.02 -11.14
CA GLN A 88 2.01 15.80 -10.84
C GLN A 88 1.65 15.02 -12.12
N ILE A 89 1.24 15.71 -13.17
CA ILE A 89 0.98 15.10 -14.48
C ILE A 89 2.26 14.46 -15.03
N GLU A 90 3.40 15.14 -14.96
CA GLU A 90 4.68 14.61 -15.44
C GLU A 90 5.12 13.35 -14.66
N CYS A 91 5.02 13.35 -13.33
CA CYS A 91 5.32 12.18 -12.52
C CYS A 91 4.39 10.99 -12.87
N LEU A 92 3.09 11.24 -12.96
CA LEU A 92 2.12 10.19 -13.31
C LEU A 92 2.33 9.65 -14.72
N GLN A 93 2.69 10.51 -15.68
CA GLN A 93 3.04 10.09 -17.05
C GLN A 93 4.30 9.22 -17.07
N ALA A 94 5.30 9.54 -16.25
CA ALA A 94 6.50 8.74 -16.12
C ALA A 94 6.18 7.35 -15.53
N ASP A 95 5.37 7.29 -14.48
CA ASP A 95 4.94 6.03 -13.86
C ASP A 95 4.13 5.16 -14.83
N LEU A 96 3.17 5.75 -15.57
CA LEU A 96 2.40 5.04 -16.59
C LEU A 96 3.30 4.49 -17.71
N SER A 97 4.30 5.28 -18.14
CA SER A 97 5.25 4.85 -19.17
C SER A 97 6.15 3.71 -18.67
N ALA A 98 6.55 3.73 -17.40
CA ALA A 98 7.30 2.64 -16.80
C ALA A 98 6.47 1.35 -16.72
N LEU A 99 5.21 1.47 -16.28
CA LEU A 99 4.29 0.35 -16.18
C LEU A 99 3.98 -0.27 -17.55
N GLN A 100 3.81 0.55 -18.59
CA GLN A 100 3.60 0.07 -19.95
C GLN A 100 4.79 -0.76 -20.43
N ARG A 101 6.02 -0.33 -20.18
CA ARG A 101 7.22 -1.10 -20.56
C ARG A 101 7.30 -2.44 -19.84
N GLU A 102 6.87 -2.50 -18.58
CA GLU A 102 6.81 -3.77 -17.85
C GLU A 102 5.75 -4.70 -18.42
N TYR A 103 4.58 -4.16 -18.79
CA TYR A 103 3.53 -4.92 -19.47
C TYR A 103 4.03 -5.49 -20.80
N ASP A 104 4.59 -4.66 -21.68
CA ASP A 104 5.10 -5.09 -22.99
C ASP A 104 6.20 -6.16 -22.85
N ARG A 105 7.07 -6.01 -21.83
CA ARG A 105 8.10 -6.99 -21.52
C ARG A 105 7.51 -8.34 -21.11
N LEU A 106 6.51 -8.33 -20.23
CA LEU A 106 5.86 -9.55 -19.75
C LEU A 106 5.05 -10.23 -20.86
N GLU A 107 4.37 -9.45 -21.70
CA GLU A 107 3.64 -9.93 -22.86
C GLU A 107 4.58 -10.64 -23.84
N GLY A 108 5.71 -10.02 -24.20
CA GLY A 108 6.72 -10.66 -25.05
C GLY A 108 7.34 -11.92 -24.44
N GLN A 109 7.49 -11.98 -23.11
CA GLN A 109 7.94 -13.21 -22.43
C GLN A 109 6.91 -14.33 -22.53
N LEU A 110 5.63 -14.02 -22.41
CA LEU A 110 4.54 -14.98 -22.53
C LEU A 110 4.44 -15.54 -23.95
N GLU A 111 4.51 -14.66 -24.96
CA GLU A 111 4.51 -15.05 -26.37
C GLU A 111 5.66 -16.00 -26.70
N LEU A 112 6.88 -15.70 -26.22
CA LEU A 112 8.03 -16.57 -26.38
C LEU A 112 7.81 -17.94 -25.72
N GLN A 113 7.23 -17.99 -24.52
CA GLN A 113 6.91 -19.25 -23.85
C GLN A 113 5.90 -20.08 -24.65
N TRP A 114 4.84 -19.46 -25.18
CA TRP A 114 3.87 -20.14 -26.01
C TRP A 114 4.48 -20.66 -27.31
N ALA A 115 5.28 -19.84 -28.00
CA ALA A 115 5.98 -20.26 -29.21
C ALA A 115 6.95 -21.44 -28.96
N MET A 116 7.63 -21.45 -27.81
CA MET A 116 8.49 -22.57 -27.41
C MET A 116 7.68 -23.83 -27.10
N ALA A 117 6.55 -23.70 -26.39
CA ALA A 117 5.65 -24.82 -26.10
C ALA A 117 5.11 -25.45 -27.40
N GLU A 118 4.64 -24.63 -28.34
CA GLU A 118 4.12 -25.07 -29.63
C GLU A 118 5.20 -25.75 -30.49
N ARG A 119 6.41 -25.18 -30.56
CA ARG A 119 7.55 -25.82 -31.24
C ARG A 119 7.94 -27.15 -30.60
N SER A 120 7.97 -27.24 -29.27
CA SER A 120 8.29 -28.49 -28.59
C SER A 120 7.24 -29.57 -28.89
N ALA A 121 5.95 -29.23 -28.83
CA ALA A 121 4.86 -30.15 -29.15
C ALA A 121 4.95 -30.64 -30.60
N THR A 122 5.31 -29.76 -31.53
CA THR A 122 5.52 -30.10 -32.94
C THR A 122 6.69 -31.06 -33.12
N ILE A 123 7.84 -30.81 -32.48
CA ILE A 123 9.04 -31.66 -32.59
C ILE A 123 8.76 -33.06 -32.00
N TYR A 124 8.19 -33.13 -30.79
CA TYR A 124 7.87 -34.42 -30.17
C TYR A 124 6.79 -35.21 -30.94
N GLY A 125 5.81 -34.51 -31.53
CA GLY A 125 4.80 -35.14 -32.37
C GLY A 125 5.37 -35.76 -33.65
N VAL A 126 6.33 -35.08 -34.31
CA VAL A 126 6.98 -35.61 -35.53
C VAL A 126 7.86 -36.81 -35.22
N CYS A 127 8.65 -36.79 -34.14
CA CYS A 127 9.51 -37.92 -33.76
C CYS A 127 8.73 -39.18 -33.37
N LEU A 128 7.53 -39.05 -32.77
CA LEU A 128 6.67 -40.20 -32.45
C LEU A 128 6.11 -40.87 -33.71
N CYS A 129 5.84 -40.10 -34.77
CA CYS A 129 5.36 -40.64 -36.05
C CYS A 129 6.48 -41.38 -36.82
N GLU A 130 7.72 -40.91 -36.76
CA GLU A 130 8.87 -41.58 -37.41
C GLU A 130 9.28 -42.87 -36.68
N ALA A 131 9.10 -42.95 -35.36
CA ALA A 131 9.40 -44.16 -34.59
C ALA A 131 8.36 -45.29 -34.73
N ALA A 132 7.20 -45.00 -35.33
CA ALA A 132 6.07 -45.94 -35.47
C ALA A 132 5.84 -46.43 -36.92
N ALA A 133 6.71 -46.06 -37.86
CA ALA A 133 6.70 -46.47 -39.27
C ALA A 133 7.78 -47.51 -39.56
#